data_AF-A0A382K347-F1
#
_entry.id   AF-A0A382K347-F1
#
_cell.length_a   1.000
_cell.length_b   1.000
_cell.length_c   1.000
_cell.angle_alpha   90.00
_cell.angle_beta   90.00
_cell.angle_gamma   90.00
#
_symmetry.space_group_name_H-M   'P 1'
#
loop_
_entity.id
_entity.type
_entity.pdbx_description
1 polymer ?
#
loop_
_entity_poly.entity_id
_entity_poly.type
_entity_poly.pdbx_seq_one_letter_code
_entity_poly.pdbx_strand_id
1 'polypeptide(L)'
;MYISRLGRRPVQEMGPSISPPTGPPGRLVTVEMGRLPPETSVHIGFGALGGNQELLSLVDTDGNGFLITTVQIPSWATQGLRHFFFIAHDDERQQPFAFSGEFHVTDQGGVFTIEGEISDEGKACTAMRTNEDRLYSLTALTQTYEPGTTVQVTGIHVEDPACSEGLVVQVLGIRPT
;
A
#
# COMPACT_ATOMS: atom_id res chain seq x y z
N MET A 1 -32.40 13.60 18.99
CA MET A 1 -31.13 14.16 18.48
C MET A 1 -30.30 12.98 18.00
N TYR A 2 -30.38 12.65 16.70
CA TYR A 2 -29.64 11.52 16.11
C TYR A 2 -28.24 12.01 15.77
N ILE A 3 -27.21 11.42 16.38
CA ILE A 3 -25.83 11.64 15.97
C ILE A 3 -25.47 10.51 15.01
N SER A 4 -25.53 10.82 13.72
CA SER A 4 -25.05 9.97 12.64
C SER A 4 -23.54 9.78 12.79
N ARG A 5 -23.10 8.59 13.23
CA ARG A 5 -21.69 8.16 13.12
C ARG A 5 -21.46 7.56 11.73
N LEU A 6 -21.39 8.41 10.72
CA LEU A 6 -20.70 8.08 9.47
C LEU A 6 -19.31 8.71 9.56
N GLY A 7 -18.26 7.91 9.45
CA GLY A 7 -16.90 8.43 9.27
C GLY A 7 -15.85 7.67 10.07
N ARG A 8 -14.90 7.09 9.32
CA ARG A 8 -13.73 6.29 9.73
C ARG A 8 -14.04 4.82 10.02
N ARG A 9 -13.89 4.00 8.98
CA ARG A 9 -13.40 2.64 9.18
C ARG A 9 -12.11 2.77 10.00
N PRO A 10 -11.92 2.01 11.09
CA PRO A 10 -10.63 2.04 11.77
C PRO A 10 -9.57 1.73 10.73
N VAL A 11 -8.59 2.62 10.60
CA VAL A 11 -7.32 2.28 9.97
C VAL A 11 -6.93 0.94 10.57
N GLN A 12 -6.55 -0.05 9.77
CA GLN A 12 -6.02 -1.28 10.31
C GLN A 12 -4.70 -0.93 11.02
N GLU A 13 -4.77 -0.58 12.32
CA GLU A 13 -3.67 -0.04 13.12
C GLU A 13 -2.56 -1.08 13.41
N MET A 14 -2.75 -2.32 12.95
CA MET A 14 -1.79 -3.41 13.11
C MET A 14 -1.71 -4.25 11.83
N GLY A 15 -1.07 -3.71 10.82
CA GLY A 15 -0.63 -4.43 9.63
C GLY A 15 0.89 -4.49 9.56
N PRO A 16 1.48 -5.43 8.80
CA PRO A 16 2.90 -5.36 8.50
C PRO A 16 3.25 -4.07 7.76
N SER A 17 4.38 -3.46 8.13
CA SER A 17 5.02 -2.45 7.29
C SER A 17 5.78 -3.13 6.15
N ILE A 18 5.79 -2.47 5.00
CA ILE A 18 6.40 -3.00 3.77
C ILE A 18 7.33 -1.95 3.17
N SER A 19 8.51 -2.40 2.74
CA SER A 19 9.50 -1.52 2.12
C SER A 19 10.24 -2.23 0.98
N PRO A 20 10.23 -1.68 -0.26
CA PRO A 20 9.49 -0.48 -0.68
C PRO A 20 7.96 -0.71 -0.72
N PRO A 21 7.12 0.35 -0.75
CA PRO A 21 5.66 0.23 -0.87
C PRO A 21 5.16 -0.01 -2.31
N THR A 22 6.07 -0.04 -3.28
CA THR A 22 5.80 -0.24 -4.71
C THR A 22 6.87 -1.10 -5.36
N GLY A 23 6.55 -1.83 -6.43
CA GLY A 23 7.55 -2.53 -7.23
C GLY A 23 7.00 -3.53 -8.25
N PRO A 24 7.83 -3.97 -9.22
CA PRO A 24 7.42 -4.94 -10.23
C PRO A 24 7.47 -6.37 -9.73
N PRO A 25 6.78 -7.32 -10.40
CA PRO A 25 6.96 -8.75 -10.17
C PRO A 25 8.45 -9.16 -10.11
N GLY A 26 8.79 -10.02 -9.15
CA GLY A 26 10.16 -10.45 -8.86
C GLY A 26 10.97 -9.52 -7.97
N ARG A 27 10.50 -8.29 -7.68
CA ARG A 27 11.18 -7.38 -6.74
C ARG A 27 11.13 -7.96 -5.32
N LEU A 28 12.24 -7.82 -4.58
CA LEU A 28 12.32 -8.13 -3.16
C LEU A 28 11.65 -7.04 -2.33
N VAL A 29 10.85 -7.41 -1.33
CA VAL A 29 10.18 -6.49 -0.40
C VAL A 29 10.45 -6.95 1.02
N THR A 30 10.85 -6.03 1.89
CA THR A 30 10.98 -6.27 3.33
C THR A 30 9.61 -6.15 3.96
N VAL A 31 9.23 -7.15 4.75
CA VAL A 31 7.98 -7.20 5.52
C VAL A 31 8.36 -7.22 7.00
N GLU A 32 7.82 -6.29 7.76
CA GLU A 32 8.10 -6.15 9.19
C GLU A 32 6.80 -6.06 9.99
N MET A 33 6.72 -6.75 11.12
CA MET A 33 5.60 -6.65 12.04
C MET A 33 6.04 -6.97 13.47
N GLY A 34 5.57 -6.17 14.42
CA GLY A 34 5.71 -6.45 15.85
C GLY A 34 4.37 -6.78 16.51
N ARG A 35 4.42 -7.09 17.81
CA ARG A 35 3.24 -7.46 18.64
C ARG A 35 2.58 -8.77 18.20
N LEU A 36 3.36 -9.68 17.61
CA LEU A 36 2.94 -11.05 17.36
C LEU A 36 3.20 -11.91 18.61
N PRO A 37 2.59 -13.11 18.73
CA PRO A 37 3.05 -14.10 19.70
C PRO A 37 4.55 -14.39 19.51
N PRO A 38 5.36 -14.45 20.57
CA PRO A 38 6.79 -14.75 20.46
C PRO A 38 7.02 -16.21 20.08
N GLU A 39 8.17 -16.48 19.44
CA GLU A 39 8.63 -17.83 19.07
C GLU A 39 7.55 -18.66 18.34
N THR A 40 6.80 -18.03 17.45
CA THR A 40 5.64 -18.61 16.76
C THR A 40 5.80 -18.52 15.26
N SER A 41 5.50 -19.61 14.56
CA SER A 41 5.51 -19.67 13.09
C SER A 41 4.29 -18.98 12.48
N VAL A 42 4.53 -18.11 11.50
CA VAL A 42 3.51 -17.40 10.72
C VAL A 42 3.86 -17.40 9.24
N HIS A 43 2.85 -17.41 8.37
CA HIS A 43 3.03 -17.24 6.93
C HIS A 43 2.97 -15.77 6.55
N ILE A 44 3.86 -15.38 5.64
CA ILE A 44 3.78 -14.14 4.88
C ILE A 44 3.20 -14.48 3.52
N GLY A 45 2.12 -13.82 3.15
CA GLY A 45 1.49 -13.98 1.85
C GLY A 45 1.31 -12.66 1.11
N PHE A 46 0.96 -12.79 -0.16
CA PHE A 46 0.65 -11.67 -1.05
C PHE A 46 -0.64 -11.97 -1.81
N GLY A 47 -1.53 -10.99 -1.88
CA GLY A 47 -2.86 -11.18 -2.42
C GLY A 47 -3.39 -9.96 -3.15
N ALA A 48 -4.22 -10.22 -4.16
CA ALA A 48 -5.00 -9.21 -4.86
C ALA A 48 -6.48 -9.28 -4.44
N LEU A 49 -7.10 -8.14 -4.18
CA LEU A 49 -8.56 -8.08 -3.99
C LEU A 49 -9.27 -8.51 -5.27
N GLY A 50 -10.10 -9.55 -5.18
CA GLY A 50 -10.79 -10.14 -6.33
C GLY A 50 -9.88 -10.97 -7.25
N GLY A 51 -8.65 -11.28 -6.82
CA GLY A 51 -7.68 -12.04 -7.60
C GLY A 51 -7.02 -13.17 -6.81
N ASN A 52 -5.79 -13.51 -7.21
CA ASN A 52 -5.01 -14.60 -6.61
C ASN A 52 -4.45 -14.22 -5.23
N GLN A 53 -4.15 -15.25 -4.44
CA GLN A 53 -3.38 -15.17 -3.20
C GLN A 53 -2.33 -16.25 -3.18
N GLU A 54 -1.15 -15.95 -2.61
CA GLU A 54 -0.03 -16.87 -2.54
C GLU A 54 0.69 -16.73 -1.19
N LEU A 55 1.05 -17.85 -0.56
CA LEU A 55 1.94 -17.89 0.59
C LEU A 55 3.38 -17.85 0.08
N LEU A 56 4.14 -16.85 0.51
CA LEU A 56 5.49 -16.58 0.03
C LEU A 56 6.57 -17.17 0.93
N SER A 57 6.33 -17.21 2.24
CA SER A 57 7.32 -17.64 3.22
C SER A 57 6.67 -18.02 4.55
N LEU A 58 7.24 -19.01 5.24
CA LEU A 58 6.98 -19.35 6.62
C LEU A 58 8.14 -18.82 7.48
N VAL A 59 7.84 -18.06 8.53
CA VAL A 59 8.84 -17.37 9.37
C VAL A 59 8.45 -17.50 10.84
N ASP A 60 9.44 -17.72 11.69
CA ASP A 60 9.27 -17.68 13.14
C ASP A 60 9.48 -16.26 13.68
N THR A 61 8.58 -15.81 14.54
CA THR A 61 8.77 -14.58 15.31
C THR A 61 9.86 -14.74 16.36
N ASP A 62 10.55 -13.66 16.70
CA ASP A 62 11.55 -13.68 17.76
C ASP A 62 10.93 -13.74 19.17
N GLY A 63 11.77 -13.78 20.21
CA GLY A 63 11.32 -13.80 21.61
C GLY A 63 10.55 -12.55 22.07
N ASN A 64 10.54 -11.47 21.27
CA ASN A 64 9.75 -10.27 21.51
C ASN A 64 8.47 -10.21 20.66
N GLY A 65 8.20 -11.24 19.85
CA GLY A 65 7.07 -11.23 18.93
C GLY A 65 7.27 -10.29 17.75
N PHE A 66 8.52 -10.10 17.34
CA PHE A 66 8.91 -9.32 16.17
C PHE A 66 9.27 -10.23 15.00
N LEU A 67 8.90 -9.79 13.81
CA LEU A 67 9.22 -10.43 12.54
C LEU A 67 9.79 -9.39 11.58
N ILE A 68 10.89 -9.74 10.92
CA ILE A 68 11.41 -9.04 9.75
C ILE A 68 11.89 -10.09 8.74
N THR A 69 11.40 -10.01 7.50
CA THR A 69 11.79 -10.93 6.44
C THR A 69 11.77 -10.25 5.08
N THR A 70 12.39 -10.88 4.08
CA THR A 70 12.35 -10.42 2.69
C THR A 70 11.69 -11.47 1.81
N VAL A 71 10.68 -11.06 1.05
CA VAL A 71 9.94 -11.92 0.12
C VAL A 71 9.95 -11.32 -1.29
N GLN A 72 9.71 -12.15 -2.32
CA GLN A 72 9.61 -11.71 -3.71
C GLN A 72 8.16 -11.49 -4.11
N ILE A 73 7.90 -10.43 -4.88
CA ILE A 73 6.57 -10.19 -5.47
C ILE A 73 6.28 -11.29 -6.49
N PRO A 74 5.13 -11.97 -6.41
CA PRO A 74 4.77 -13.03 -7.34
C PRO A 74 4.73 -12.60 -8.81
N SER A 75 5.02 -13.53 -9.72
CA SER A 75 5.01 -13.30 -11.16
C SER A 75 3.62 -13.01 -11.74
N TRP A 76 2.56 -13.44 -11.05
CA TRP A 76 1.18 -13.18 -11.44
C TRP A 76 0.71 -11.76 -11.06
N ALA A 77 1.47 -11.03 -10.25
CA ALA A 77 1.07 -9.71 -9.79
C ALA A 77 1.04 -8.73 -10.98
N THR A 78 -0.10 -8.10 -11.22
CA THR A 78 -0.28 -7.13 -12.31
C THR A 78 -0.81 -5.81 -11.80
N GLN A 79 -0.60 -4.74 -12.56
CA GLN A 79 -1.32 -3.49 -12.34
C GLN A 79 -2.85 -3.70 -12.49
N GLY A 80 -3.64 -2.80 -11.90
CA GLY A 80 -5.10 -2.78 -12.05
C GLY A 80 -5.88 -3.60 -11.03
N LEU A 81 -5.19 -4.40 -10.22
CA LEU A 81 -5.75 -4.97 -8.99
C LEU A 81 -5.12 -4.28 -7.77
N ARG A 82 -5.82 -4.32 -6.65
CA ARG A 82 -5.33 -3.80 -5.37
C ARG A 82 -4.62 -4.92 -4.63
N HIS A 83 -3.33 -4.73 -4.35
CA HIS A 83 -2.48 -5.77 -3.75
C HIS A 83 -2.09 -5.44 -2.33
N PHE A 84 -1.89 -6.48 -1.52
CA PHE A 84 -1.53 -6.37 -0.12
C PHE A 84 -0.62 -7.52 0.27
N PHE A 85 0.33 -7.25 1.16
CA PHE A 85 0.96 -8.31 1.95
C PHE A 85 0.05 -8.65 3.13
N PHE A 86 0.05 -9.91 3.54
CA PHE A 86 -0.72 -10.36 4.68
C PHE A 86 0.07 -11.34 5.55
N ILE A 87 -0.33 -11.43 6.81
CA ILE A 87 0.18 -12.45 7.75
C ILE A 87 -0.96 -13.40 8.10
N ALA A 88 -0.66 -14.69 8.06
CA ALA A 88 -1.57 -15.78 8.45
C ALA A 88 -0.88 -16.73 9.44
N HIS A 89 -1.69 -17.48 10.19
CA HIS A 89 -1.18 -18.53 11.06
C HIS A 89 -0.60 -19.69 10.23
N ASP A 90 0.25 -20.52 10.83
CA ASP A 90 0.70 -21.81 10.25
C ASP A 90 -0.40 -22.90 10.28
N ASP A 91 -1.60 -22.50 9.88
CA ASP A 91 -2.77 -23.33 9.64
C ASP A 91 -3.50 -22.69 8.46
N GLU A 92 -3.31 -23.23 7.26
CA GLU A 92 -3.84 -22.70 5.99
C GLU A 92 -5.38 -22.55 5.98
N ARG A 93 -6.08 -23.17 6.94
CA ARG A 93 -7.53 -23.04 7.10
C ARG A 93 -7.92 -21.72 7.75
N GLN A 94 -6.98 -21.04 8.38
CA GLN A 94 -7.22 -19.78 9.08
C GLN A 94 -7.03 -18.62 8.12
N GLN A 95 -7.97 -17.67 8.17
CA GLN A 95 -7.89 -16.46 7.36
C GLN A 95 -6.70 -15.60 7.79
N PRO A 96 -6.11 -14.81 6.87
CA PRO A 96 -5.10 -13.84 7.26
C PRO A 96 -5.62 -12.91 8.36
N PHE A 97 -4.80 -12.65 9.37
CA PHE A 97 -5.19 -11.85 10.53
C PHE A 97 -4.63 -10.41 10.49
N ALA A 98 -3.67 -10.14 9.60
CA ALA A 98 -3.09 -8.82 9.39
C ALA A 98 -2.84 -8.57 7.91
N PHE A 99 -3.05 -7.33 7.47
CA PHE A 99 -2.82 -6.88 6.09
C PHE A 99 -2.00 -5.59 6.11
N SER A 100 -1.08 -5.44 5.16
CA SER A 100 -0.34 -4.21 4.97
C SER A 100 -1.24 -3.08 4.44
N GLY A 101 -0.70 -1.87 4.36
CA GLY A 101 -1.23 -0.88 3.42
C GLY A 101 -1.18 -1.42 1.97
N GLU A 102 -1.92 -0.79 1.07
CA GLU A 102 -1.94 -1.21 -0.34
C GLU A 102 -0.53 -1.12 -0.94
N PHE A 103 -0.13 -2.18 -1.64
CA PHE A 103 1.12 -2.27 -2.37
C PHE A 103 0.86 -1.97 -3.85
N HIS A 104 1.60 -1.03 -4.44
CA HIS A 104 1.47 -0.76 -5.88
C HIS A 104 2.40 -1.64 -6.68
N VAL A 105 1.82 -2.59 -7.40
CA VAL A 105 2.54 -3.30 -8.45
C VAL A 105 2.83 -2.32 -9.58
N THR A 106 4.10 -2.27 -10.01
CA THR A 106 4.55 -1.41 -11.09
C THR A 106 4.92 -2.23 -12.32
N ASP A 107 5.20 -1.57 -13.44
CA ASP A 107 5.97 -2.18 -14.52
C ASP A 107 7.47 -2.26 -14.14
N GLN A 108 8.29 -2.84 -15.03
CA GLN A 108 9.73 -2.96 -14.82
C GLN A 108 10.46 -1.61 -14.77
N GLY A 109 9.83 -0.53 -15.24
CA GLY A 109 10.32 0.84 -15.12
C GLY A 109 9.93 1.54 -13.83
N GLY A 110 9.16 0.88 -12.94
CA GLY A 110 8.65 1.46 -11.70
C GLY A 110 7.39 2.31 -11.87
N VAL A 111 6.80 2.32 -13.08
CA VAL A 111 5.62 3.13 -13.39
C VAL A 111 4.35 2.41 -12.97
N PHE A 112 3.43 3.15 -12.36
CA PHE A 112 2.08 2.68 -12.03
C PHE A 112 1.06 3.80 -12.22
N THR A 113 -0.22 3.43 -12.19
CA THR A 113 -1.33 4.35 -12.37
C THR A 113 -2.26 4.30 -11.16
N ILE A 114 -2.70 5.46 -10.70
CA ILE A 114 -3.64 5.65 -9.60
C ILE A 114 -4.75 6.60 -10.04
N GLU A 115 -5.93 6.42 -9.47
CA GLU A 115 -7.10 7.27 -9.72
C GLU A 115 -7.61 7.80 -8.38
N GLY A 116 -7.91 9.09 -8.32
CA GLY A 116 -8.38 9.73 -7.12
C GLY A 116 -8.84 11.16 -7.35
N GLU A 117 -9.20 11.82 -6.27
CA GLU A 117 -9.66 13.21 -6.26
C GLU A 117 -8.56 14.09 -5.67
N ILE A 118 -8.30 15.24 -6.30
CA ILE A 118 -7.41 16.25 -5.74
C ILE A 118 -7.99 16.76 -4.42
N SER A 119 -7.20 16.78 -3.35
CA SER A 119 -7.66 17.14 -2.01
C SER A 119 -6.97 18.40 -1.46
N ASP A 120 -7.64 19.05 -0.51
CA ASP A 120 -7.14 20.22 0.24
C ASP A 120 -6.17 19.87 1.37
N GLU A 121 -5.74 18.61 1.45
CA GLU A 121 -4.94 18.11 2.59
C GLU A 121 -3.43 18.29 2.39
N GLY A 122 -3.02 18.61 1.17
CA GLY A 122 -1.63 18.88 0.83
C GLY A 122 -1.17 20.21 1.42
N LYS A 123 -0.06 20.21 2.16
CA LYS A 123 0.52 21.45 2.71
C LYS A 123 1.62 21.97 1.81
N ALA A 124 2.57 21.11 1.48
CA ALA A 124 3.70 21.46 0.62
C ALA A 124 3.45 21.10 -0.85
N CYS A 125 2.78 19.97 -1.08
CA CYS A 125 2.61 19.37 -2.40
C CYS A 125 1.13 19.12 -2.64
N THR A 126 0.69 19.17 -3.90
CA THR A 126 -0.70 18.86 -4.26
C THR A 126 -1.02 17.45 -3.77
N ALA A 127 -2.07 17.33 -2.97
CA ALA A 127 -2.51 16.04 -2.47
C ALA A 127 -3.61 15.45 -3.35
N MET A 128 -3.63 14.14 -3.43
CA MET A 128 -4.70 13.38 -4.09
C MET A 128 -5.11 12.24 -3.16
N ARG A 129 -6.41 12.02 -3.02
CA ARG A 129 -6.98 10.96 -2.21
C ARG A 129 -7.73 9.96 -3.08
N THR A 130 -7.48 8.67 -2.89
CA THR A 130 -8.26 7.63 -3.58
C THR A 130 -9.57 7.35 -2.86
N ASN A 131 -10.50 6.65 -3.52
CA ASN A 131 -11.79 6.24 -2.93
C ASN A 131 -11.63 5.37 -1.68
N GLU A 132 -10.47 4.75 -1.52
CA GLU A 132 -10.08 3.92 -0.38
C GLU A 132 -9.45 4.71 0.77
N ASP A 133 -9.53 6.04 0.73
CA ASP A 133 -9.03 6.94 1.78
C ASP A 133 -7.50 6.92 1.92
N ARG A 134 -6.78 6.62 0.83
CA ARG A 134 -5.31 6.70 0.78
C ARG A 134 -4.85 8.03 0.20
N LEU A 135 -3.92 8.68 0.89
CA LEU A 135 -3.36 9.96 0.50
C LEU A 135 -2.05 9.80 -0.28
N TYR A 136 -1.92 10.59 -1.35
CA TYR A 136 -0.74 10.69 -2.19
C TYR A 136 -0.32 12.14 -2.29
N SER A 137 1.00 12.36 -2.31
CA SER A 137 1.58 13.67 -2.55
C SER A 137 2.15 13.70 -3.96
N LEU A 138 1.64 14.59 -4.81
CA LEU A 138 2.02 14.69 -6.21
C LEU A 138 3.13 15.72 -6.40
N THR A 139 4.22 15.31 -7.06
CA THR A 139 5.35 16.18 -7.41
C THR A 139 5.51 16.28 -8.92
N ALA A 140 6.30 17.25 -9.37
CA ALA A 140 6.55 17.53 -10.80
C ALA A 140 5.28 17.83 -11.63
N LEU A 141 4.24 18.38 -11.00
CA LEU A 141 3.07 18.88 -11.73
C LEU A 141 3.44 20.10 -12.58
N THR A 142 3.00 20.11 -13.84
CA THR A 142 3.20 21.22 -14.77
C THR A 142 2.09 22.27 -14.70
N GLN A 143 0.98 21.94 -14.04
CA GLN A 143 -0.18 22.82 -13.85
C GLN A 143 -0.87 22.51 -12.52
N THR A 144 -1.66 23.46 -12.04
CA THR A 144 -2.49 23.30 -10.84
C THR A 144 -3.83 22.67 -11.20
N TYR A 145 -4.33 21.80 -10.32
CA TYR A 145 -5.67 21.22 -10.38
C TYR A 145 -6.46 21.66 -9.15
N GLU A 146 -7.75 21.96 -9.32
CA GLU A 146 -8.60 22.38 -8.21
C GLU A 146 -8.98 21.18 -7.33
N PRO A 147 -9.06 21.37 -6.00
CA PRO A 147 -9.67 20.39 -5.10
C PRO A 147 -11.06 19.96 -5.59
N GLY A 148 -11.36 18.67 -5.48
CA GLY A 148 -12.59 18.09 -6.04
C GLY A 148 -12.45 17.57 -7.47
N THR A 149 -11.33 17.84 -8.15
CA THR A 149 -11.09 17.31 -9.51
C THR A 149 -10.70 15.84 -9.43
N THR A 150 -11.48 14.95 -10.05
CA THR A 150 -11.08 13.55 -10.25
C THR A 150 -10.04 13.45 -11.35
N VAL A 151 -8.95 12.76 -11.06
CA VAL A 151 -7.81 12.61 -11.95
C VAL A 151 -7.31 11.17 -11.96
N GLN A 152 -6.77 10.77 -13.10
CA GLN A 152 -5.91 9.60 -13.21
C GLN A 152 -4.46 10.08 -13.36
N VAL A 153 -3.59 9.58 -12.48
CA VAL A 153 -2.17 9.92 -12.41
C VAL A 153 -1.34 8.68 -12.76
N THR A 154 -0.40 8.85 -13.68
CA THR A 154 0.65 7.89 -13.99
C THR A 154 1.97 8.46 -13.49
N GLY A 155 2.72 7.68 -12.74
CA GLY A 155 3.95 8.16 -12.11
C GLY A 155 4.83 7.05 -11.54
N ILE A 156 5.89 7.49 -10.87
CA ILE A 156 6.81 6.62 -10.13
C ILE A 156 6.83 7.05 -8.66
N HIS A 157 7.03 6.09 -7.75
CA HIS A 157 7.21 6.40 -6.34
C HIS A 157 8.62 6.96 -6.12
N VAL A 158 8.70 8.05 -5.36
CA VAL A 158 9.95 8.68 -4.94
C VAL A 158 9.90 8.95 -3.43
N GLU A 159 11.05 9.16 -2.81
CA GLU A 159 11.10 9.71 -1.46
C GLU A 159 11.32 11.21 -1.54
N ASP A 160 10.44 12.00 -0.93
CA ASP A 160 10.61 13.45 -0.81
C ASP A 160 10.19 13.90 0.60
N PRO A 161 11.16 14.26 1.46
CA PRO A 161 10.88 14.74 2.80
C PRO A 161 10.02 16.01 2.84
N ALA A 162 9.98 16.80 1.76
CA ALA A 162 9.14 17.98 1.68
C ALA A 162 7.64 17.63 1.53
N CYS A 163 7.32 16.46 0.97
CA CYS A 163 5.96 16.02 0.64
C CYS A 163 5.50 14.84 1.51
N SER A 164 5.73 14.88 2.83
CA SER A 164 5.59 13.71 3.71
C SER A 164 4.15 13.37 4.13
N GLU A 165 3.12 13.97 3.54
CA GLU A 165 1.73 13.74 3.93
C GLU A 165 1.16 12.39 3.46
N GLY A 166 1.71 11.83 2.38
CA GLY A 166 1.25 10.59 1.77
C GLY A 166 2.34 9.87 0.99
N LEU A 167 1.94 8.89 0.18
CA LEU A 167 2.87 8.25 -0.75
C LEU A 167 3.28 9.26 -1.82
N VAL A 168 4.56 9.60 -1.89
CA VAL A 168 5.04 10.59 -2.86
C VAL A 168 5.15 9.96 -4.24
N VAL A 169 4.54 10.63 -5.22
CA VAL A 169 4.52 10.21 -6.62
C VAL A 169 5.05 11.34 -7.49
N GLN A 170 6.15 11.08 -8.19
CA GLN A 170 6.58 11.94 -9.27
C GLN A 170 5.69 11.70 -10.48
N VAL A 171 4.94 12.74 -10.85
CA VAL A 171 3.96 12.66 -11.93
C VAL A 171 4.67 12.62 -13.29
N LEU A 172 4.36 11.59 -14.08
CA LEU A 172 4.77 11.47 -15.48
C LEU A 172 3.63 11.86 -16.42
N GLY A 173 2.39 11.64 -16.00
CA GLY A 173 1.18 12.05 -16.71
C GLY A 173 0.00 12.17 -15.77
N ILE A 174 -0.86 13.15 -16.02
CA ILE A 174 -2.08 13.38 -15.23
C ILE A 174 -3.20 13.83 -16.18
N ARG A 175 -4.39 13.25 -16.03
CA ARG A 175 -5.56 13.59 -16.83
C ARG A 175 -6.82 13.62 -15.97
N PRO A 176 -7.70 14.62 -16.12
CA PRO A 176 -9.03 14.58 -15.53
C PRO A 176 -9.84 13.40 -16.08
N THR A 177 -10.76 12.89 -15.28
CA THR A 177 -11.64 11.74 -15.62
C THR A 177 -13.10 12.09 -15.41
#